data_AF-A0A8T5PSP6-F1
#
_entry.id   AF-A0A8T5PSP6-F1
#
_cell.length_a   1.000
_cell.length_b   1.000
_cell.length_c   1.000
_cell.angle_alpha   90.00
_cell.angle_beta   90.00
_cell.angle_gamma   90.00
#
_symmetry.space_group_name_H-M   'P 1'
#
loop_
_entity.id
_entity.type
_entity.pdbx_description
1 polymer ?
#
loop_
_entity_poly.entity_id
_entity_poly.type
_entity_poly.pdbx_seq_one_letter_code
_entity_poly.pdbx_strand_id
1 'polypeptide(L)'
;MKKLNKKSILFNISLVLIAIVVLTTAFMALFVLKPFKEGIGTRAFDLIKVYQETENVLFYIDQAAKLSAQQAAYDLALNGGFELDSICGRREDYNIWSTTDPSIYCYPDNYKEIFKKDLNKNLKKHLSLLRSDKFIEFTKEFSIYPYNLTPADYEIVFVNKSIVGIPDRYAQTNFYYGRGSAKPIVGKYIINPSFNINFGYNTDEYKIIRDQAIDLIRGCSQQADLIKCINQSLPFLWTLGSCDGIIKGNEQQRFFRFCAKSNSKVLVYNSEKGSIGLEPIAYRFALYFPIQ
;
A
#
# COMPACT_ATOMS: atom_id res chain seq x y z
N MET A 1 67.89 -59.14 -43.86
CA MET A 1 66.62 -58.91 -43.13
C MET A 1 66.84 -59.20 -41.65
N LYS A 2 66.83 -58.18 -40.78
CA LYS A 2 66.92 -58.38 -39.32
C LYS A 2 65.63 -59.08 -38.86
N LYS A 3 65.73 -60.30 -38.30
CA LYS A 3 64.61 -60.98 -37.64
C LYS A 3 64.20 -60.11 -36.45
N LEU A 4 63.08 -59.40 -36.59
CA LEU A 4 62.46 -58.70 -35.46
C LEU A 4 62.17 -59.71 -34.35
N ASN A 5 62.58 -59.37 -33.14
CA ASN A 5 62.40 -60.22 -31.98
C ASN A 5 60.90 -60.31 -31.69
N LYS A 6 60.29 -61.48 -31.92
CA LYS A 6 58.84 -61.70 -31.78
C LYS A 6 58.28 -61.24 -30.42
N LYS A 7 59.13 -61.24 -29.39
CA LYS A 7 58.80 -60.75 -28.04
C LYS A 7 58.56 -59.24 -27.99
N SER A 8 59.30 -58.45 -28.77
CA SER A 8 59.14 -56.99 -28.84
C SER A 8 57.83 -56.60 -29.56
N ILE A 9 57.43 -57.36 -30.59
CA ILE A 9 56.16 -57.16 -31.28
C ILE A 9 54.98 -57.44 -30.34
N LEU A 10 55.03 -58.54 -29.59
CA LEU A 10 54.01 -58.91 -28.59
C LEU A 10 53.89 -57.87 -27.48
N PHE A 11 55.02 -57.35 -26.99
CA PHE A 11 55.03 -56.30 -25.97
C PHE A 11 54.38 -55.01 -26.47
N ASN A 12 54.72 -54.55 -27.69
CA ASN A 12 54.12 -53.35 -28.27
C ASN A 12 52.61 -53.48 -28.49
N ILE A 13 52.14 -54.65 -28.98
CA ILE A 13 50.70 -54.90 -29.14
C ILE A 13 49.97 -54.89 -27.79
N SER A 14 50.56 -55.52 -26.77
CA SER A 14 50.00 -55.52 -25.42
C SER A 14 49.93 -54.11 -24.82
N LEU A 15 50.96 -53.30 -25.01
CA LEU A 15 51.01 -51.92 -24.51
C LEU A 15 49.94 -51.04 -25.17
N VAL A 16 49.73 -51.17 -26.49
CA VAL A 16 48.65 -50.46 -27.21
C VAL A 16 47.27 -50.88 -26.71
N LEU A 17 47.03 -52.18 -26.51
CA LEU A 17 45.76 -52.67 -25.97
C LEU A 17 45.49 -52.14 -24.56
N ILE A 18 46.51 -52.14 -23.68
CA ILE A 18 46.40 -51.58 -22.33
C ILE A 18 46.09 -50.07 -22.41
N ALA A 19 46.79 -49.33 -23.27
CA ALA A 19 46.54 -47.90 -23.45
C ALA A 19 45.10 -47.61 -23.94
N ILE A 20 44.58 -48.40 -24.88
CA ILE A 20 43.20 -48.27 -25.36
C ILE A 20 42.21 -48.53 -24.22
N VAL A 21 42.43 -49.57 -23.39
CA VAL A 21 41.58 -49.89 -22.23
C VAL A 21 41.63 -48.77 -21.19
N VAL A 22 42.81 -48.23 -20.89
CA VAL A 22 42.96 -47.11 -19.93
C VAL A 22 42.28 -45.85 -20.46
N LEU A 23 42.44 -45.52 -21.74
CA LEU A 23 41.80 -44.34 -22.34
C LEU A 23 40.28 -44.47 -22.42
N THR A 24 39.76 -45.65 -22.77
CA THR A 24 38.31 -45.88 -22.81
C THR A 24 37.69 -45.90 -21.43
N THR A 25 38.36 -46.48 -20.43
CA THR A 25 37.90 -46.41 -19.02
C THR A 25 37.96 -44.99 -18.47
N ALA A 26 39.01 -44.23 -18.75
CA ALA A 26 39.10 -42.81 -18.38
C ALA A 26 38.01 -41.97 -19.09
N PHE A 27 37.77 -42.19 -20.38
CA PHE A 27 36.71 -41.54 -21.13
C PHE A 27 35.32 -41.87 -20.56
N MET A 28 35.04 -43.15 -20.31
CA MET A 28 33.80 -43.56 -19.65
C MET A 28 33.68 -42.96 -18.24
N ALA A 29 34.76 -42.91 -17.46
CA ALA A 29 34.74 -42.25 -16.16
C ALA A 29 34.40 -40.76 -16.27
N LEU A 30 34.96 -40.05 -17.26
CA LEU A 30 34.66 -38.65 -17.53
C LEU A 30 33.22 -38.42 -18.01
N PHE A 31 32.63 -39.35 -18.76
CA PHE A 31 31.24 -39.27 -19.21
C PHE A 31 30.22 -39.74 -18.16
N VAL A 32 30.64 -40.63 -17.25
CA VAL A 32 29.85 -41.11 -16.10
C VAL A 32 29.87 -40.11 -14.95
N LEU A 33 30.92 -39.28 -14.83
CA LEU A 33 30.85 -38.05 -14.05
C LEU A 33 29.70 -37.23 -14.63
N LYS A 34 28.54 -37.30 -13.96
CA LYS A 34 27.28 -36.72 -14.42
C LYS A 34 27.61 -35.31 -14.92
N PRO A 35 27.34 -34.97 -16.20
CA PRO A 35 27.50 -33.59 -16.65
C PRO A 35 26.79 -32.75 -15.60
N PHE A 36 27.43 -31.66 -15.15
CA PHE A 36 26.77 -30.72 -14.26
C PHE A 36 25.38 -30.52 -14.84
N LYS A 37 24.35 -31.03 -14.14
CA LYS A 37 22.98 -31.09 -14.69
C LYS A 37 22.43 -29.70 -14.96
N GLU A 38 23.20 -28.70 -14.57
CA GLU A 38 22.90 -27.30 -14.57
C GLU A 38 24.06 -26.56 -15.21
N GLY A 39 23.71 -25.58 -16.04
CA GLY A 39 24.70 -24.63 -16.54
C GLY A 39 25.36 -23.90 -15.37
N ILE A 40 26.65 -23.61 -15.50
CA ILE A 40 27.34 -22.72 -14.58
C ILE A 40 26.55 -21.40 -14.53
N GLY A 41 26.16 -20.98 -13.32
CA GLY A 41 25.44 -19.72 -13.11
C GLY A 41 23.92 -19.83 -12.91
N THR A 42 23.29 -21.02 -13.00
CA THR A 42 21.85 -21.19 -12.72
C THR A 42 21.43 -20.58 -11.38
N ARG A 43 22.22 -20.80 -10.34
CA ARG A 43 21.96 -20.24 -8.99
C ARG A 43 21.99 -18.72 -8.95
N ALA A 44 22.90 -18.10 -9.69
CA ALA A 44 22.98 -16.64 -9.78
C ALA A 44 21.74 -16.10 -10.50
N PHE A 45 21.30 -16.76 -11.58
CA PHE A 45 20.06 -16.40 -12.27
C PHE A 45 18.82 -16.57 -11.39
N ASP A 46 18.72 -17.66 -10.63
CA ASP A 46 17.58 -17.88 -9.73
C ASP A 46 17.52 -16.81 -8.63
N LEU A 47 18.67 -16.41 -8.08
CA LEU A 47 18.74 -15.31 -7.10
C LEU A 47 18.30 -13.97 -7.72
N ILE A 48 18.75 -13.66 -8.93
CA ILE A 48 18.34 -12.45 -9.66
C ILE A 48 16.82 -12.45 -9.90
N LYS A 49 16.23 -13.60 -10.24
CA LYS A 49 14.78 -13.71 -10.42
C LYS A 49 14.03 -13.48 -9.12
N VAL A 50 14.44 -14.12 -8.02
CA VAL A 50 13.82 -13.90 -6.69
C VAL A 50 13.89 -12.43 -6.30
N TYR A 51 15.01 -11.77 -6.60
CA TYR A 51 15.17 -10.34 -6.39
C TYR A 51 14.14 -9.53 -7.21
N GLN A 52 14.04 -9.77 -8.52
CA GLN A 52 13.07 -9.09 -9.39
C GLN A 52 11.61 -9.28 -8.94
N GLU A 53 11.24 -10.51 -8.57
CA GLU A 53 9.90 -10.80 -8.04
C GLU A 53 9.63 -10.10 -6.71
N THR A 54 10.65 -9.96 -5.87
CA THR A 54 10.54 -9.17 -4.64
C THR A 54 10.26 -7.71 -4.95
N GLU A 55 11.01 -7.11 -5.87
CA GLU A 55 10.82 -5.71 -6.26
C GLU A 55 9.41 -5.46 -6.80
N ASN A 56 8.86 -6.40 -7.58
CA ASN A 56 7.47 -6.32 -8.04
C ASN A 56 6.47 -6.32 -6.88
N VAL A 57 6.70 -7.14 -5.85
CA VAL A 57 5.85 -7.19 -4.65
C VAL A 57 5.98 -5.92 -3.82
N LEU A 58 7.20 -5.42 -3.60
CA LEU A 58 7.43 -4.15 -2.89
C LEU A 58 6.77 -2.99 -3.63
N PHE A 59 6.91 -2.93 -4.95
CA PHE A 59 6.23 -1.95 -5.79
C PHE A 59 4.71 -2.03 -5.64
N TYR A 60 4.14 -3.24 -5.66
CA TYR A 60 2.71 -3.41 -5.42
C TYR A 60 2.29 -2.89 -4.04
N ILE A 61 3.07 -3.18 -3.00
CA ILE A 61 2.81 -2.71 -1.63
C ILE A 61 2.82 -1.17 -1.58
N ASP A 62 3.78 -0.52 -2.23
CA ASP A 62 3.85 0.94 -2.33
C ASP A 62 2.61 1.53 -3.02
N GLN A 63 2.19 0.95 -4.15
CA GLN A 63 0.98 1.40 -4.85
C GLN A 63 -0.28 1.16 -4.02
N ALA A 64 -0.40 -0.02 -3.40
CA ALA A 64 -1.52 -0.36 -2.53
C ALA A 64 -1.61 0.59 -1.32
N ALA A 65 -0.48 0.92 -0.70
CA ALA A 65 -0.38 1.88 0.39
C ALA A 65 -0.81 3.28 -0.06
N LYS A 66 -0.32 3.74 -1.22
CA LYS A 66 -0.70 5.05 -1.80
C LYS A 66 -2.20 5.15 -2.04
N LEU A 67 -2.79 4.16 -2.70
CA LEU A 67 -4.24 4.14 -2.97
C LEU A 67 -5.05 4.03 -1.68
N SER A 68 -4.59 3.24 -0.71
CA SER A 68 -5.26 3.10 0.60
C SER A 68 -5.24 4.40 1.40
N ALA A 69 -4.12 5.13 1.37
CA ALA A 69 -3.98 6.43 2.01
C ALA A 69 -4.88 7.49 1.36
N GLN A 70 -4.96 7.49 0.02
CA GLN A 70 -5.84 8.38 -0.74
C GLN A 70 -7.32 8.12 -0.41
N GLN A 71 -7.73 6.85 -0.39
CA GLN A 71 -9.09 6.47 -0.01
C GLN A 71 -9.39 6.83 1.45
N ALA A 72 -8.48 6.54 2.38
CA ALA A 72 -8.66 6.88 3.80
C ALA A 72 -8.80 8.38 4.04
N ALA A 73 -7.99 9.21 3.36
CA ALA A 73 -8.12 10.66 3.46
C ALA A 73 -9.46 11.17 2.93
N TYR A 74 -9.91 10.61 1.80
CA TYR A 74 -11.19 10.95 1.20
C TYR A 74 -12.37 10.58 2.11
N ASP A 75 -12.41 9.35 2.60
CA ASP A 75 -13.48 8.86 3.48
C ASP A 75 -13.52 9.65 4.79
N LEU A 76 -12.35 9.93 5.38
CA LEU A 76 -12.24 10.74 6.59
C LEU A 76 -12.74 12.18 6.37
N ALA A 77 -12.48 12.78 5.21
CA ALA A 77 -12.96 14.13 4.89
C ALA A 77 -14.47 14.16 4.68
N LEU A 78 -15.02 13.16 3.98
CA LEU A 78 -16.46 12.99 3.81
C LEU A 78 -17.20 12.84 5.14
N ASN A 79 -16.54 12.26 6.15
CA ASN A 79 -17.07 12.14 7.50
C ASN A 79 -16.63 13.29 8.43
N GLY A 80 -16.13 14.41 7.90
CA GLY A 80 -15.77 15.58 8.71
C GLY A 80 -14.70 15.32 9.76
N GLY A 81 -13.82 14.35 9.52
CA GLY A 81 -12.73 13.97 10.43
C GLY A 81 -13.07 12.85 11.42
N PHE A 82 -14.28 12.29 11.38
CA PHE A 82 -14.73 11.21 12.27
C PHE A 82 -14.77 9.86 11.56
N GLU A 83 -14.73 8.77 12.33
CA GLU A 83 -14.89 7.41 11.78
C GLU A 83 -16.32 7.18 11.25
N LEU A 84 -17.31 7.56 12.06
CA LEU A 84 -18.72 7.50 11.72
C LEU A 84 -19.40 8.79 12.18
N ASP A 85 -19.63 8.89 13.48
CA ASP A 85 -20.41 9.97 14.09
C ASP A 85 -19.56 10.75 15.10
N SER A 86 -19.73 12.06 15.13
CA SER A 86 -19.15 12.91 16.17
C SER A 86 -19.86 12.67 17.51
N ILE A 87 -19.19 13.03 18.62
CA ILE A 87 -19.81 13.00 19.96
C ILE A 87 -21.04 13.93 20.03
N CYS A 88 -21.07 14.95 19.17
CA CYS A 88 -22.16 15.90 19.03
C CYS A 88 -23.27 15.39 18.08
N GLY A 89 -23.13 14.18 17.56
CA GLY A 89 -24.04 13.56 16.61
C GLY A 89 -23.83 14.01 15.18
N ARG A 90 -24.86 13.76 14.37
CA ARG A 90 -24.91 14.11 12.95
C ARG A 90 -26.18 14.85 12.62
N ARG A 91 -26.10 15.71 11.63
CA ARG A 91 -27.26 16.34 11.00
C ARG A 91 -27.26 15.97 9.54
N GLU A 92 -28.23 15.14 9.16
CA GLU A 92 -28.22 14.46 7.86
C GLU A 92 -26.88 13.71 7.72
N ASP A 93 -26.14 13.98 6.66
CA ASP A 93 -24.90 13.27 6.34
C ASP A 93 -23.65 13.96 6.93
N TYR A 94 -23.82 15.07 7.68
CA TYR A 94 -22.75 15.95 8.12
C TYR A 94 -22.48 15.78 9.62
N ASN A 95 -21.20 15.60 9.98
CA ASN A 95 -20.78 15.56 11.38
C ASN A 95 -20.80 16.97 11.99
N ILE A 96 -21.33 17.06 13.21
CA ILE A 96 -21.50 18.34 13.91
C ILE A 96 -20.21 18.66 14.66
N TRP A 97 -19.61 19.82 14.37
CA TRP A 97 -18.38 20.26 15.04
C TRP A 97 -18.63 21.18 16.24
N SER A 98 -19.81 21.80 16.32
CA SER A 98 -20.20 22.73 17.40
C SER A 98 -21.64 22.50 17.84
N THR A 99 -21.89 22.67 19.14
CA THR A 99 -23.23 22.46 19.74
C THR A 99 -23.84 23.76 20.21
N THR A 100 -25.07 23.65 20.71
CA THR A 100 -25.77 24.70 21.46
C THR A 100 -25.04 25.17 22.70
N ASP A 101 -24.22 24.29 23.30
CA ASP A 101 -23.41 24.62 24.46
C ASP A 101 -22.02 25.13 23.99
N PRO A 102 -21.66 26.40 24.25
CA PRO A 102 -20.36 26.96 23.89
C PRO A 102 -19.17 26.28 24.58
N SER A 103 -19.40 25.47 25.61
CA SER A 103 -18.37 24.71 26.31
C SER A 103 -18.07 23.36 25.66
N ILE A 104 -18.95 22.86 24.79
CA ILE A 104 -18.83 21.55 24.15
C ILE A 104 -18.45 21.72 22.68
N TYR A 105 -17.19 21.41 22.38
CA TYR A 105 -16.65 21.36 21.02
C TYR A 105 -16.45 19.90 20.58
N CYS A 106 -16.90 19.57 19.39
CA CYS A 106 -16.70 18.25 18.78
C CYS A 106 -15.82 18.37 17.54
N TYR A 107 -14.62 18.90 17.72
CA TYR A 107 -13.64 18.88 16.66
C TYR A 107 -12.97 17.50 16.60
N PRO A 108 -12.56 17.04 15.41
CA PRO A 108 -11.98 15.71 15.23
C PRO A 108 -10.51 15.66 15.69
N ASP A 109 -10.18 15.94 16.94
CA ASP A 109 -8.77 16.07 17.36
C ASP A 109 -7.93 14.78 17.20
N ASN A 110 -8.59 13.62 17.11
CA ASN A 110 -7.96 12.32 16.87
C ASN A 110 -7.96 11.88 15.38
N TYR A 111 -8.17 12.80 14.42
CA TYR A 111 -8.25 12.48 12.98
C TYR A 111 -7.04 11.67 12.47
N LYS A 112 -5.85 11.84 13.03
CA LYS A 112 -4.65 11.07 12.63
C LYS A 112 -4.77 9.59 12.98
N GLU A 113 -5.31 9.25 14.14
CA GLU A 113 -5.48 7.84 14.55
C GLU A 113 -6.59 7.17 13.75
N ILE A 114 -7.68 7.90 13.47
CA ILE A 114 -8.76 7.41 12.60
C ILE A 114 -8.22 7.14 11.19
N PHE A 115 -7.43 8.09 10.65
CA PHE A 115 -6.76 7.91 9.36
C PHE A 115 -5.89 6.65 9.33
N LYS A 116 -5.06 6.40 10.35
CA LYS A 116 -4.19 5.20 10.41
C LYS A 116 -5.03 3.92 10.38
N LYS A 117 -6.13 3.89 11.14
CA LYS A 117 -7.05 2.76 11.20
C LYS A 117 -7.68 2.49 9.82
N ASP A 118 -8.18 3.53 9.15
CA ASP A 118 -8.79 3.40 7.82
C ASP A 118 -7.77 3.03 6.74
N LEU A 119 -6.55 3.59 6.82
CA LEU A 119 -5.44 3.21 5.94
C LEU A 119 -5.13 1.73 6.09
N ASN A 120 -4.94 1.23 7.32
CA ASN A 120 -4.62 -0.18 7.56
C ASN A 120 -5.76 -1.11 7.11
N LYS A 121 -7.02 -0.71 7.34
CA LYS A 121 -8.20 -1.43 6.84
C LYS A 121 -8.19 -1.54 5.30
N ASN A 122 -7.95 -0.43 4.60
CA ASN A 122 -7.89 -0.39 3.15
C ASN A 122 -6.68 -1.15 2.59
N LEU A 123 -5.52 -1.02 3.24
CA LEU A 123 -4.30 -1.70 2.85
C LEU A 123 -4.46 -3.22 2.98
N LYS A 124 -5.04 -3.70 4.10
CA LYS A 124 -5.36 -5.12 4.29
C LYS A 124 -6.25 -5.68 3.17
N LYS A 125 -7.23 -4.90 2.70
CA LYS A 125 -8.06 -5.28 1.54
C LYS A 125 -7.21 -5.44 0.27
N HIS A 126 -6.36 -4.48 -0.05
CA HIS A 126 -5.48 -4.57 -1.22
C HIS A 126 -4.48 -5.73 -1.11
N LEU A 127 -3.78 -5.86 0.01
CA LEU A 127 -2.79 -6.92 0.23
C LEU A 127 -3.42 -8.33 0.23
N SER A 128 -4.71 -8.45 0.56
CA SER A 128 -5.41 -9.73 0.42
C SER A 128 -5.48 -10.23 -1.04
N LEU A 129 -5.41 -9.33 -2.03
CA LEU A 129 -5.43 -9.67 -3.44
C LEU A 129 -4.11 -10.28 -3.93
N LEU A 130 -2.99 -9.98 -3.27
CA LEU A 130 -1.69 -10.65 -3.52
C LEU A 130 -1.76 -12.15 -3.27
N ARG A 131 -2.72 -12.60 -2.46
CA ARG A 131 -2.92 -14.03 -2.15
C ARG A 131 -3.83 -14.73 -3.16
N SER A 132 -4.46 -14.01 -4.07
CA SER A 132 -5.40 -14.62 -5.02
C SER A 132 -4.66 -15.51 -6.03
N ASP A 133 -5.30 -16.60 -6.45
CA ASP A 133 -4.73 -17.61 -7.36
C ASP A 133 -4.18 -17.01 -8.66
N LYS A 134 -4.72 -15.86 -9.09
CA LYS A 134 -4.27 -15.12 -10.27
C LYS A 134 -2.85 -14.56 -10.11
N PHE A 135 -2.47 -14.12 -8.91
CA PHE A 135 -1.10 -13.69 -8.63
C PHE A 135 -0.18 -14.90 -8.47
N ILE A 136 -0.70 -16.00 -7.91
CA ILE A 136 0.04 -17.25 -7.70
C ILE A 136 0.39 -17.93 -9.04
N GLU A 137 -0.44 -17.82 -10.08
CA GLU A 137 -0.11 -18.38 -11.40
C GLU A 137 1.14 -17.75 -12.02
N PHE A 138 1.39 -16.47 -11.79
CA PHE A 138 2.63 -15.81 -12.20
C PHE A 138 3.85 -16.36 -11.44
N THR A 139 3.69 -16.74 -10.17
CA THR A 139 4.80 -17.24 -9.33
C THR A 139 4.96 -18.76 -9.33
N LYS A 140 3.98 -19.53 -9.85
CA LYS A 140 4.01 -21.00 -9.93
C LYS A 140 5.21 -21.52 -10.70
N GLU A 141 5.66 -20.81 -11.73
CA GLU A 141 6.84 -21.20 -12.51
C GLU A 141 8.13 -21.16 -11.67
N PHE A 142 8.17 -20.29 -10.66
CA PHE A 142 9.36 -20.04 -9.84
C PHE A 142 9.37 -20.76 -8.50
N SER A 143 8.30 -21.50 -8.14
CA SER A 143 8.16 -22.13 -6.82
C SER A 143 8.34 -21.14 -5.66
N ILE A 144 8.12 -19.84 -5.91
CA ILE A 144 8.06 -18.81 -4.90
C ILE A 144 6.65 -18.88 -4.34
N TYR A 145 6.47 -19.76 -3.35
CA TYR A 145 5.19 -19.90 -2.66
C TYR A 145 4.81 -18.58 -2.00
N PRO A 146 3.51 -18.23 -2.02
CA PRO A 146 3.05 -16.89 -1.69
C PRO A 146 3.60 -16.50 -0.33
N TYR A 147 4.20 -15.31 -0.29
CA TYR A 147 4.63 -14.67 0.93
C TYR A 147 3.55 -14.88 1.99
N ASN A 148 3.93 -15.43 3.15
CA ASN A 148 3.12 -15.29 4.34
C ASN A 148 3.20 -13.84 4.82
N LEU A 149 2.85 -12.90 3.95
CA LEU A 149 2.30 -11.61 4.32
C LEU A 149 0.94 -11.95 4.93
N THR A 150 0.93 -12.48 6.16
CA THR A 150 -0.16 -12.18 7.10
C THR A 150 -0.43 -10.70 6.94
N PRO A 151 -1.70 -10.25 6.82
CA PRO A 151 -2.00 -8.84 6.79
C PRO A 151 -1.27 -8.20 7.97
N ALA A 152 -0.13 -7.60 7.67
CA ALA A 152 0.75 -7.06 8.67
C ALA A 152 0.04 -5.80 9.08
N ASP A 153 -0.20 -5.65 10.37
CA ASP A 153 -0.54 -4.34 10.86
C ASP A 153 0.72 -3.50 10.67
N TYR A 154 0.58 -2.41 9.91
CA TYR A 154 1.66 -1.46 9.75
C TYR A 154 1.56 -0.44 10.86
N GLU A 155 2.69 -0.19 11.51
CA GLU A 155 2.86 1.02 12.29
C GLU A 155 3.01 2.19 11.31
N ILE A 156 2.02 3.09 11.36
CA ILE A 156 1.94 4.24 10.45
C ILE A 156 2.50 5.47 11.15
N VAL A 157 3.55 6.05 10.57
CA VAL A 157 4.22 7.26 11.07
C VAL A 157 4.09 8.37 10.05
N PHE A 158 3.72 9.57 10.51
CA PHE A 158 3.68 10.77 9.69
C PHE A 158 5.03 11.48 9.78
N VAL A 159 5.70 11.66 8.64
CA VAL A 159 6.97 12.38 8.55
C VAL A 159 6.80 13.48 7.50
N ASN A 160 6.67 14.73 7.94
CA ASN A 160 6.36 15.87 7.08
C ASN A 160 5.06 15.65 6.29
N LYS A 161 5.14 15.63 4.95
CA LYS A 161 4.01 15.38 4.02
C LYS A 161 3.97 13.92 3.54
N SER A 162 4.72 13.04 4.18
CA SER A 162 4.84 11.63 3.81
C SER A 162 4.34 10.72 4.92
N ILE A 163 3.89 9.55 4.52
CA ILE A 163 3.50 8.46 5.41
C ILE A 163 4.53 7.35 5.27
N VAL A 164 5.10 6.94 6.39
CA VAL A 164 5.97 5.77 6.48
C VAL A 164 5.18 4.64 7.13
N GLY A 165 5.08 3.51 6.44
CA GLY A 165 4.54 2.28 7.00
C GLY A 165 5.66 1.34 7.38
N ILE A 166 5.72 0.95 8.65
CA ILE A 166 6.68 -0.02 9.17
C ILE A 166 5.92 -1.31 9.47
N PRO A 167 6.26 -2.43 8.82
CA PRO A 167 5.56 -3.68 9.08
C PRO A 167 5.94 -4.24 10.45
N ASP A 168 4.99 -4.87 11.14
CA ASP A 168 5.26 -5.60 12.39
C ASP A 168 6.21 -6.80 12.18
N ARG A 169 6.27 -7.34 10.96
CA ARG A 169 7.05 -8.53 10.58
C ARG A 169 7.67 -8.40 9.20
N TYR A 170 8.89 -8.92 9.07
CA TYR A 170 9.51 -9.11 7.77
C TYR A 170 8.77 -10.17 6.95
N ALA A 171 8.61 -9.91 5.67
CA ALA A 171 8.16 -10.94 4.74
C ALA A 171 9.34 -11.86 4.41
N GLN A 172 9.04 -13.15 4.23
CA GLN A 172 10.05 -14.14 3.92
C GLN A 172 9.56 -15.01 2.77
N THR A 173 10.48 -15.33 1.86
CA THR A 173 10.25 -16.32 0.82
C THR A 173 11.35 -17.37 0.84
N ASN A 174 10.95 -18.62 0.65
CA ASN A 174 11.90 -19.72 0.55
C ASN A 174 12.34 -19.83 -0.90
N PHE A 175 13.65 -19.98 -1.12
CA PHE A 175 14.16 -20.34 -2.44
C PHE A 175 14.34 -21.86 -2.50
N TYR A 176 13.82 -22.45 -3.56
CA TYR A 176 13.81 -23.89 -3.80
C TYR A 176 14.71 -24.21 -4.99
N TYR A 177 15.37 -25.36 -4.97
CA TYR A 177 16.31 -25.76 -6.00
C TYR A 177 16.10 -27.19 -6.47
N GLY A 178 16.32 -27.44 -7.76
CA GLY A 178 16.17 -28.76 -8.40
C GLY A 178 14.92 -28.90 -9.28
N ARG A 179 14.86 -30.00 -10.03
CA ARG A 179 13.70 -30.41 -10.86
C ARG A 179 12.86 -31.44 -10.12
N GLY A 180 11.54 -31.37 -10.27
CA GLY A 180 10.58 -32.29 -9.67
C GLY A 180 9.68 -31.64 -8.61
N SER A 181 8.75 -32.41 -8.07
CA SER A 181 7.75 -31.97 -7.08
C SER A 181 8.32 -31.78 -5.66
N ALA A 182 9.47 -32.38 -5.36
CA ALA A 182 10.15 -32.27 -4.06
C ALA A 182 11.45 -31.44 -4.22
N LYS A 183 11.32 -30.13 -4.36
CA LYS A 183 12.48 -29.23 -4.40
C LYS A 183 12.94 -28.95 -2.96
N PRO A 184 14.19 -29.23 -2.57
CA PRO A 184 14.72 -28.78 -1.27
C PRO A 184 14.77 -27.25 -1.19
N ILE A 185 14.48 -26.72 0.01
CA ILE A 185 14.74 -25.33 0.36
C ILE A 185 16.25 -25.16 0.45
N VAL A 186 16.81 -24.33 -0.42
CA VAL A 186 18.24 -23.99 -0.42
C VAL A 186 18.54 -22.72 0.38
N GLY A 187 17.48 -21.99 0.77
CA GLY A 187 17.53 -21.02 1.85
C GLY A 187 16.34 -20.06 1.84
N LYS A 188 16.52 -18.89 2.47
CA LYS A 188 15.47 -17.90 2.70
C LYS A 188 15.91 -16.51 2.23
N TYR A 189 15.00 -15.81 1.58
CA TYR A 189 15.12 -14.40 1.25
C TYR A 189 14.16 -13.60 2.12
N ILE A 190 14.70 -12.63 2.87
CA ILE A 190 13.96 -11.84 3.87
C ILE A 190 13.84 -10.42 3.35
N ILE A 191 12.63 -9.89 3.37
CA ILE A 191 12.31 -8.56 2.81
C ILE A 191 11.64 -7.72 3.89
N ASN A 192 11.95 -6.44 3.90
CA ASN A 192 11.26 -5.44 4.71
C ASN A 192 10.23 -4.73 3.84
N PRO A 193 8.93 -5.07 3.93
CA PRO A 193 7.89 -4.43 3.12
C PRO A 193 7.52 -3.02 3.62
N SER A 194 8.47 -2.26 4.18
CA SER A 194 8.25 -0.88 4.57
C SER A 194 8.04 0.02 3.36
N PHE A 195 7.11 0.95 3.45
CA PHE A 195 6.83 1.91 2.39
C PHE A 195 7.00 3.35 2.89
N ASN A 196 7.32 4.26 1.98
CA ASN A 196 7.31 5.70 2.21
C ASN A 196 6.58 6.38 1.05
N ILE A 197 5.36 6.85 1.33
CA ILE A 197 4.49 7.42 0.32
C ILE A 197 4.28 8.92 0.56
N ASN A 198 4.46 9.71 -0.49
CA ASN A 198 3.87 11.04 -0.59
C ASN A 198 2.60 10.91 -1.44
N PHE A 199 1.45 11.11 -0.81
CA PHE A 199 0.14 10.92 -1.43
C PHE A 199 -0.54 12.25 -1.80
N GLY A 200 0.20 13.37 -1.69
CA GLY A 200 -0.22 14.68 -2.18
C GLY A 200 -1.21 15.43 -1.30
N TYR A 201 -1.56 14.91 -0.12
CA TYR A 201 -2.50 15.51 0.82
C TYR A 201 -1.82 15.84 2.15
N ASN A 202 -2.16 17.01 2.71
CA ASN A 202 -1.69 17.42 4.03
C ASN A 202 -2.77 17.19 5.09
N THR A 203 -2.57 16.25 6.01
CA THR A 203 -3.54 15.97 7.08
C THR A 203 -3.69 17.13 8.07
N ASP A 204 -2.75 18.07 8.13
CA ASP A 204 -2.90 19.27 8.96
C ASP A 204 -3.95 20.26 8.42
N GLU A 205 -4.52 20.05 7.22
CA GLU A 205 -5.66 20.83 6.70
C GLU A 205 -6.87 20.79 7.66
N TYR A 206 -7.08 19.71 8.41
CA TYR A 206 -8.13 19.65 9.44
C TYR A 206 -7.98 20.74 10.50
N LYS A 207 -6.74 21.05 10.91
CA LYS A 207 -6.50 22.11 11.90
C LYS A 207 -6.86 23.48 11.32
N ILE A 208 -6.46 23.72 10.06
CA ILE A 208 -6.76 24.98 9.36
C ILE A 208 -8.28 25.17 9.25
N ILE A 209 -9.01 24.14 8.82
CA ILE A 209 -10.47 24.20 8.65
C ILE A 209 -11.17 24.35 10.01
N ARG A 210 -10.68 23.68 11.05
CA ARG A 210 -11.17 23.84 12.43
C ARG A 210 -11.01 25.28 12.91
N ASP A 211 -9.83 25.85 12.77
CA ASP A 211 -9.53 27.20 13.25
C ASP A 211 -10.39 28.24 12.49
N GLN A 212 -10.55 28.05 11.18
CA GLN A 212 -11.49 28.83 10.35
C GLN A 212 -12.95 28.68 10.81
N ALA A 213 -13.39 27.47 11.20
CA ALA A 213 -14.73 27.24 11.72
C ALA A 213 -14.97 28.00 13.03
N ILE A 214 -13.98 27.99 13.93
CA ILE A 214 -14.02 28.72 15.20
C ILE A 214 -14.16 30.22 14.95
N ASP A 215 -13.33 30.77 14.07
CA ASP A 215 -13.36 32.20 13.75
C ASP A 215 -14.67 32.62 13.08
N LEU A 216 -15.21 31.78 12.18
CA LEU A 216 -16.51 32.01 11.55
C LEU A 216 -17.64 32.03 12.58
N ILE A 217 -17.68 31.05 13.49
CA ILE A 217 -18.68 31.01 14.58
C ILE A 217 -18.56 32.27 15.43
N ARG A 218 -17.35 32.63 15.87
CA ARG A 218 -17.11 33.79 16.73
C ARG A 218 -17.54 35.10 16.05
N GLY A 219 -17.22 35.28 14.77
CA GLY A 219 -17.53 36.49 14.01
C GLY A 219 -19.02 36.66 13.71
N CYS A 220 -19.75 35.56 13.45
CA CYS A 220 -21.13 35.63 12.98
C CYS A 220 -22.20 35.34 14.04
N SER A 221 -21.86 34.75 15.20
CA SER A 221 -22.85 34.40 16.23
C SER A 221 -23.69 35.58 16.73
N GLN A 222 -23.13 36.79 16.73
CA GLN A 222 -23.81 38.01 17.21
C GLN A 222 -24.55 38.80 16.12
N GLN A 223 -24.47 38.39 14.86
CA GLN A 223 -25.05 39.18 13.77
C GLN A 223 -26.55 38.92 13.65
N ALA A 224 -27.34 39.99 13.51
CA ALA A 224 -28.79 39.90 13.33
C ALA A 224 -29.14 39.17 12.01
N ASP A 225 -28.39 39.46 10.94
CA ASP A 225 -28.47 38.75 9.66
C ASP A 225 -27.33 37.73 9.56
N LEU A 226 -27.56 36.57 10.18
CA LEU A 226 -26.58 35.49 10.29
C LEU A 226 -26.15 34.96 8.92
N ILE A 227 -27.08 34.79 7.98
CA ILE A 227 -26.77 34.28 6.63
C ILE A 227 -25.90 35.27 5.86
N LYS A 228 -26.22 36.57 5.93
CA LYS A 228 -25.39 37.60 5.31
C LYS A 228 -23.97 37.60 5.88
N CYS A 229 -23.82 37.49 7.20
CA CYS A 229 -22.50 37.40 7.83
C CYS A 229 -21.71 36.18 7.34
N ILE A 230 -22.34 35.00 7.34
CA ILE A 230 -21.70 33.75 6.92
C ILE A 230 -21.23 33.87 5.47
N ASN A 231 -22.06 34.36 4.56
CA ASN A 231 -21.71 34.50 3.15
C ASN A 231 -20.57 35.50 2.92
N GLN A 232 -20.47 36.55 3.75
CA GLN A 232 -19.41 37.56 3.65
C GLN A 232 -18.08 37.10 4.28
N SER A 233 -18.14 36.22 5.28
CA SER A 233 -16.98 35.77 6.06
C SER A 233 -16.49 34.37 5.66
N LEU A 234 -17.11 33.75 4.65
CA LEU A 234 -16.81 32.40 4.23
C LEU A 234 -15.38 32.31 3.65
N PRO A 235 -14.54 31.35 4.10
CA PRO A 235 -13.25 31.13 3.47
C PRO A 235 -13.40 30.74 1.98
N PHE A 236 -12.43 31.13 1.14
CA PHE A 236 -12.51 31.01 -0.33
C PHE A 236 -12.88 29.62 -0.86
N LEU A 237 -12.46 28.55 -0.18
CA LEU A 237 -12.68 27.16 -0.62
C LEU A 237 -13.91 26.49 0.03
N TRP A 238 -14.70 27.24 0.78
CA TRP A 238 -15.87 26.73 1.45
C TRP A 238 -17.12 26.99 0.61
N THR A 239 -18.11 26.11 0.74
CA THR A 239 -19.46 26.31 0.24
C THR A 239 -20.46 26.08 1.36
N LEU A 240 -21.48 26.94 1.43
CA LEU A 240 -22.62 26.77 2.32
C LEU A 240 -23.61 25.77 1.70
N GLY A 241 -23.98 24.73 2.44
CA GLY A 241 -24.86 23.66 1.97
C GLY A 241 -24.10 22.37 1.62
N SER A 242 -24.32 21.84 0.41
CA SER A 242 -23.64 20.62 -0.05
C SER A 242 -22.40 20.92 -0.88
N CYS A 243 -21.56 19.90 -1.09
CA CYS A 243 -20.41 20.00 -1.97
C CYS A 243 -20.78 20.14 -3.46
N ASP A 244 -22.01 19.77 -3.82
CA ASP A 244 -22.53 19.72 -5.20
C ASP A 244 -23.46 20.89 -5.53
N GLY A 245 -23.79 21.75 -4.55
CA GLY A 245 -24.62 22.91 -4.80
C GLY A 245 -25.11 23.62 -3.54
N ILE A 246 -25.78 24.75 -3.78
CA ILE A 246 -26.34 25.58 -2.73
C ILE A 246 -27.62 24.91 -2.25
N ILE A 247 -27.58 24.33 -1.05
CA ILE A 247 -28.81 24.00 -0.32
C ILE A 247 -29.07 25.15 0.65
N LYS A 248 -30.22 25.80 0.50
CA LYS A 248 -30.64 26.86 1.43
C LYS A 248 -30.81 26.23 2.82
N GLY A 249 -30.00 26.69 3.77
CA GLY A 249 -30.18 26.32 5.18
C GLY A 249 -31.53 26.81 5.69
N ASN A 250 -32.12 26.08 6.63
CA ASN A 250 -33.27 26.60 7.37
C ASN A 250 -32.77 27.58 8.44
N GLU A 251 -33.00 28.88 8.22
CA GLU A 251 -32.61 29.96 9.13
C GLU A 251 -33.06 29.72 10.57
N GLN A 252 -34.19 29.03 10.76
CA GLN A 252 -34.80 28.80 12.07
C GLN A 252 -33.93 27.94 12.99
N GLN A 253 -32.98 27.18 12.45
CA GLN A 253 -32.21 26.21 13.25
C GLN A 253 -30.79 26.66 13.59
N ARG A 254 -30.29 27.82 13.12
CA ARG A 254 -28.91 28.33 13.35
C ARG A 254 -27.78 27.28 13.16
N PHE A 255 -28.08 26.24 12.39
CA PHE A 255 -27.23 25.12 12.08
C PHE A 255 -27.03 25.10 10.58
N PHE A 256 -25.79 25.18 10.16
CA PHE A 256 -25.42 25.29 8.76
C PHE A 256 -24.45 24.18 8.39
N ARG A 257 -24.67 23.60 7.22
CA ARG A 257 -23.78 22.61 6.61
C ARG A 257 -22.75 23.34 5.79
N PHE A 258 -21.52 22.87 5.86
CA PHE A 258 -20.40 23.41 5.10
C PHE A 258 -19.69 22.28 4.38
N CYS A 259 -19.22 22.61 3.18
CA CYS A 259 -18.26 21.80 2.46
C CYS A 259 -17.01 22.63 2.21
N ALA A 260 -15.87 22.24 2.78
CA ALA A 260 -14.58 22.82 2.42
C ALA A 260 -13.90 21.92 1.38
N LYS A 261 -13.41 22.46 0.27
CA LYS A 261 -12.68 21.69 -0.74
C LYS A 261 -11.18 21.92 -0.59
N SER A 262 -10.40 20.85 -0.51
CA SER A 262 -8.94 20.94 -0.62
C SER A 262 -8.55 21.29 -2.06
N ASN A 263 -7.39 21.95 -2.22
CA ASN A 263 -6.74 22.06 -3.52
C ASN A 263 -6.16 20.71 -4.00
N SER A 264 -6.03 19.75 -3.08
CA SER A 264 -5.52 18.41 -3.34
C SER A 264 -6.59 17.55 -4.01
N LYS A 265 -6.20 16.81 -5.06
CA LYS A 265 -7.01 15.76 -5.69
C LYS A 265 -6.40 14.40 -5.41
N VAL A 266 -7.24 13.42 -5.17
CA VAL A 266 -6.83 12.06 -4.84
C VAL A 266 -7.54 11.06 -5.75
N LEU A 267 -6.88 9.95 -6.04
CA LEU A 267 -7.47 8.87 -6.82
C LEU A 267 -8.31 8.01 -5.87
N VAL A 268 -9.62 7.98 -6.09
CA VAL A 268 -10.57 7.33 -5.19
C VAL A 268 -11.56 6.48 -5.96
N TYR A 269 -12.04 5.42 -5.32
CA TYR A 269 -13.14 4.62 -5.84
C TYR A 269 -14.46 5.23 -5.36
N ASN A 270 -15.23 5.79 -6.28
CA ASN A 270 -16.57 6.28 -5.99
C ASN A 270 -17.55 5.10 -6.08
N SER A 271 -18.08 4.67 -4.94
CA SER A 271 -19.02 3.55 -4.87
C SER A 271 -20.35 3.81 -5.56
N GLU A 272 -20.81 5.06 -5.59
CA GLU A 272 -22.07 5.45 -6.26
C GLU A 272 -21.93 5.38 -7.78
N LYS A 273 -20.78 5.85 -8.30
CA LYS A 273 -20.48 5.83 -9.75
C LYS A 273 -19.86 4.50 -10.21
N GLY A 274 -19.49 3.60 -9.29
CA GLY A 274 -18.79 2.35 -9.60
C GLY A 274 -17.47 2.54 -10.36
N SER A 275 -16.79 3.68 -10.18
CA SER A 275 -15.62 4.06 -10.98
C SER A 275 -14.52 4.70 -10.14
N ILE A 276 -13.29 4.61 -10.65
CA ILE A 276 -12.12 5.27 -10.07
C ILE A 276 -11.92 6.62 -10.76
N GLY A 277 -11.77 7.69 -9.99
CA GLY A 277 -11.60 9.04 -10.51
C GLY A 277 -10.69 9.90 -9.63
N LEU A 278 -10.14 10.96 -10.22
CA LEU A 278 -9.46 12.02 -9.48
C LEU A 278 -10.50 12.98 -8.91
N GLU A 279 -10.79 12.86 -7.62
CA GLU A 279 -11.77 13.68 -6.93
C GLU A 279 -11.06 14.64 -5.95
N PRO A 280 -11.58 15.87 -5.75
CA PRO A 280 -11.07 16.75 -4.71
C PRO A 280 -11.43 16.20 -3.33
N ILE A 281 -10.55 16.40 -2.34
CA ILE A 281 -10.89 16.09 -0.95
C ILE A 281 -11.91 17.14 -0.47
N ALA A 282 -13.07 16.68 -0.03
CA ALA A 282 -14.18 17.53 0.39
C ALA A 282 -14.55 17.24 1.85
N TYR A 283 -14.34 18.21 2.72
CA TYR A 283 -14.64 18.12 4.15
C TYR A 283 -16.10 18.49 4.40
N ARG A 284 -16.88 17.55 4.91
CA ARG A 284 -18.30 17.74 5.21
C ARG A 284 -18.51 17.87 6.72
N PHE A 285 -18.91 19.05 7.17
CA PHE A 285 -19.20 19.31 8.58
C PHE A 285 -20.36 20.29 8.76
N ALA A 286 -20.96 20.28 9.94
CA ALA A 286 -22.02 21.20 10.32
C ALA A 286 -21.58 22.05 11.52
N LEU A 287 -21.93 23.33 11.50
CA LEU A 287 -21.67 24.28 12.58
C LEU A 287 -22.98 24.81 13.16
N TYR A 288 -23.02 24.95 14.47
CA TYR A 288 -24.02 25.71 15.20
C TYR A 288 -23.49 27.11 15.55
N PHE A 289 -24.34 28.11 15.43
CA PHE A 289 -24.04 29.48 15.80
C PHE A 289 -24.87 29.86 17.03
N PRO A 290 -24.31 29.87 18.26
CA PRO A 290 -25.08 30.22 19.46
C PRO A 290 -25.55 31.68 19.45
N ILE A 291 -26.65 31.94 20.16
CA ILE A 291 -27.04 33.30 20.58
C ILE A 291 -26.34 33.51 21.93
N GLN A 292 -25.53 34.58 22.08
CA GLN A 292 -24.99 34.92 23.41
C GLN A 292 -25.94 35.87 24.13
#